data_AF-A0A543E3F6-F1
#
_entry.id   AF-A0A543E3F6-F1
#
_cell.length_a   1.000
_cell.length_b   1.000
_cell.length_c   1.000
_cell.angle_alpha   90.00
_cell.angle_beta   90.00
_cell.angle_gamma   90.00
#
_symmetry.space_group_name_H-M   'P 1'
#
loop_
_entity.id
_entity.type
_entity.pdbx_description
1 polymer ?
#
loop_
_entity_poly.entity_id
_entity_poly.type
_entity_poly.pdbx_seq_one_letter_code
_entity_poly.pdbx_strand_id
1 'polypeptide(L)'
;MPDRYADAVRARRAELRELRARLAGGHRAELRSCLALGRLAAAGEAAAALAALRREVAAHVRCGDRHVHEMLPIRLQGAVVAVAAAVVSSWGEGVRPPLRRIATERGLEVEPGWPPLPAPRAVRVPPATEPIEPLPSFLTGVAEGAALWRLALLPLAVLPLLGLPALGGPALTPLAVGAGGAAVVLAAVARRTAARRARLHRTAEQVLAAAAAAIDADLDRRTIELERAAAAALDTAVLCRRAAVDRELARLAAGSGAADG
;
A
#
# COMPACT_ATOMS: atom_id res chain seq x y z
N MET A 1 15.23 4.18 -68.67
CA MET A 1 16.13 4.07 -67.50
C MET A 1 15.32 4.47 -66.28
N PRO A 2 15.26 3.67 -65.19
CA PRO A 2 14.46 4.02 -64.02
C PRO A 2 15.00 5.28 -63.34
N ASP A 3 14.12 6.23 -63.08
CA ASP A 3 14.46 7.46 -62.36
C ASP A 3 14.55 7.16 -60.86
N ARG A 4 15.78 6.88 -60.42
CA ARG A 4 16.10 6.60 -59.01
C ARG A 4 15.67 7.73 -58.08
N TYR A 5 15.63 8.97 -58.56
CA TYR A 5 15.19 10.12 -57.77
C TYR A 5 13.66 10.09 -57.58
N ALA A 6 12.90 9.85 -58.64
CA ALA A 6 11.46 9.68 -58.56
C ALA A 6 11.07 8.50 -57.63
N ASP A 7 11.80 7.39 -57.68
CA ASP A 7 11.60 6.24 -56.77
C ASP A 7 11.85 6.62 -55.30
N ALA A 8 12.94 7.33 -55.01
CA ALA A 8 13.25 7.80 -53.66
C ALA A 8 12.18 8.78 -53.13
N VAL A 9 11.69 9.70 -53.95
CA VAL A 9 10.60 10.63 -53.56
C VAL A 9 9.30 9.88 -53.29
N ARG A 10 8.95 8.87 -54.11
CA ARG A 10 7.77 8.04 -53.89
C ARG A 10 7.86 7.24 -52.58
N ALA A 11 9.00 6.61 -52.33
CA ALA A 11 9.26 5.89 -51.08
C ALA A 11 9.14 6.83 -49.87
N ARG A 12 9.79 8.00 -49.93
CA ARG A 12 9.75 8.98 -48.84
C ARG A 12 8.32 9.50 -48.57
N ARG A 13 7.53 9.75 -49.62
CA ARG A 13 6.12 10.14 -49.46
C ARG A 13 5.30 9.02 -48.81
N ALA A 14 5.56 7.76 -49.12
CA ALA A 14 4.88 6.62 -48.49
C ALA A 14 5.20 6.54 -46.99
N GLU A 15 6.48 6.63 -46.62
CA GLU A 15 6.93 6.68 -45.22
C GLU A 15 6.24 7.81 -44.43
N LEU A 16 6.21 9.02 -44.99
CA LEU A 16 5.61 10.19 -44.33
C LEU A 16 4.09 10.04 -44.16
N ARG A 17 3.39 9.42 -45.11
CA ARG A 17 1.96 9.13 -44.98
C ARG A 17 1.69 8.09 -43.91
N GLU A 18 2.54 7.06 -43.82
CA GLU A 18 2.46 6.05 -42.77
C GLU A 18 2.71 6.66 -41.39
N LEU A 19 3.73 7.51 -41.25
CA LEU A 19 3.99 8.28 -40.03
C LEU A 19 2.82 9.17 -39.66
N ARG A 20 2.22 9.88 -40.63
CA ARG A 20 1.03 10.70 -40.41
C ARG A 20 -0.16 9.86 -39.94
N ALA A 21 -0.33 8.64 -40.45
CA ALA A 21 -1.37 7.72 -40.01
C ALA A 21 -1.14 7.24 -38.56
N ARG A 22 0.11 6.94 -38.17
CA ARG A 22 0.47 6.59 -36.78
C ARG A 22 0.21 7.72 -35.77
N LEU A 23 0.25 8.97 -36.23
CA LEU A 23 -0.08 10.15 -35.43
C LEU A 23 -1.59 10.42 -35.35
N ALA A 24 -2.44 9.64 -36.03
CA ALA A 24 -3.88 9.86 -36.12
C ALA A 24 -4.67 9.40 -34.88
N GLY A 25 -4.09 9.54 -33.68
CA GLY A 25 -4.75 9.29 -32.40
C GLY A 25 -4.31 8.01 -31.69
N GLY A 26 -5.10 7.56 -30.71
CA GLY A 26 -4.87 6.33 -29.94
C GLY A 26 -3.90 6.46 -28.76
N HIS A 27 -2.94 7.39 -28.79
CA HIS A 27 -1.91 7.55 -27.75
C HIS A 27 -2.48 7.82 -26.36
N ARG A 28 -3.61 8.55 -26.25
CA ARG A 28 -4.28 8.77 -24.96
C ARG A 28 -4.89 7.50 -24.39
N ALA A 29 -5.43 6.62 -25.23
CA ALA A 29 -5.98 5.34 -24.78
C ALA A 29 -4.84 4.42 -24.33
N GLU A 30 -3.77 4.31 -25.12
CA GLU A 30 -2.56 3.55 -24.74
C GLU A 30 -1.92 4.06 -23.45
N LEU A 31 -1.82 5.38 -23.29
CA LEU A 31 -1.36 6.03 -22.06
C LEU A 31 -2.19 5.58 -20.86
N ARG A 32 -3.51 5.70 -20.93
CA ARG A 32 -4.42 5.28 -19.85
C ARG A 32 -4.30 3.80 -19.54
N SER A 33 -4.25 2.95 -20.56
CA SER A 33 -4.07 1.50 -20.39
C SER A 33 -2.75 1.19 -19.69
N CYS A 34 -1.64 1.82 -20.08
CA CYS A 34 -0.34 1.64 -19.44
C CYS A 34 -0.35 2.11 -17.98
N LEU A 35 -0.95 3.26 -17.70
CA LEU A 35 -1.08 3.80 -16.34
C LEU A 35 -1.99 2.93 -15.47
N ALA A 36 -3.11 2.43 -16.01
CA ALA A 36 -4.00 1.52 -15.30
C ALA A 36 -3.32 0.20 -14.93
N LEU A 37 -2.55 -0.38 -15.86
CA LEU A 37 -1.76 -1.58 -15.59
C LEU A 37 -0.68 -1.32 -14.52
N GLY A 38 0.05 -0.21 -14.63
CA GLY A 38 1.04 0.18 -13.63
C GLY A 38 0.42 0.41 -12.24
N ARG A 39 -0.74 1.06 -12.18
CA ARG A 39 -1.49 1.27 -10.93
C ARG A 39 -1.95 -0.04 -10.31
N LEU A 40 -2.44 -0.98 -11.12
CA LEU A 40 -2.89 -2.30 -10.65
C LEU A 40 -1.72 -3.13 -10.12
N ALA A 41 -0.57 -3.12 -10.79
CA ALA A 41 0.64 -3.78 -10.32
C ALA A 41 1.10 -3.19 -8.97
N ALA A 42 1.18 -1.85 -8.87
CA ALA A 42 1.56 -1.16 -7.63
C ALA A 42 0.58 -1.43 -6.47
N ALA A 43 -0.72 -1.53 -6.75
CA ALA A 43 -1.73 -1.92 -5.76
C ALA A 43 -1.45 -3.33 -5.20
N GLY A 44 -1.14 -4.28 -6.09
CA GLY A 44 -0.80 -5.65 -5.72
C GLY A 44 0.47 -5.72 -4.87
N GLU A 45 1.52 -4.98 -5.25
CA GLU A 45 2.76 -4.88 -4.48
C GLU A 45 2.53 -4.29 -3.09
N ALA A 46 1.77 -3.20 -2.99
CA ALA A 46 1.41 -2.60 -1.70
C ALA A 46 0.63 -3.57 -0.81
N ALA A 47 -0.38 -4.24 -1.36
CA ALA A 47 -1.18 -5.21 -0.63
C ALA A 47 -0.33 -6.38 -0.11
N ALA A 48 0.57 -6.91 -0.95
CA ALA A 48 1.48 -7.99 -0.57
C ALA A 48 2.47 -7.57 0.54
N ALA A 49 3.07 -6.38 0.41
CA ALA A 49 4.00 -5.84 1.39
C ALA A 49 3.33 -5.57 2.74
N LEU A 50 2.13 -4.96 2.73
CA LEU A 50 1.34 -4.73 3.95
C LEU A 50 0.87 -6.04 4.59
N ALA A 51 0.53 -7.06 3.79
CA ALA A 51 0.19 -8.38 4.31
C ALA A 51 1.40 -9.08 4.95
N ALA A 52 2.61 -8.91 4.40
CA ALA A 52 3.84 -9.38 5.02
C ALA A 52 4.09 -8.68 6.37
N LEU A 53 3.99 -7.34 6.39
CA LEU A 53 4.14 -6.55 7.60
C LEU A 53 3.10 -6.94 8.67
N ARG A 54 1.85 -7.20 8.28
CA ARG A 54 0.81 -7.72 9.19
C ARG A 54 1.22 -9.03 9.86
N ARG A 55 1.75 -9.99 9.08
CA ARG A 55 2.22 -11.28 9.61
C ARG A 55 3.39 -11.10 10.57
N GLU A 56 4.33 -10.22 10.24
CA GLU A 56 5.46 -9.89 11.11
C GLU A 56 4.98 -9.27 12.43
N VAL A 57 4.08 -8.30 12.38
CA VAL A 57 3.53 -7.68 13.60
C VAL A 57 2.81 -8.71 14.46
N ALA A 58 2.00 -9.59 13.86
CA ALA A 58 1.33 -10.66 14.58
C ALA A 58 2.32 -11.64 15.23
N ALA A 59 3.49 -11.88 14.63
CA ALA A 59 4.55 -12.68 15.23
C ALA A 59 5.16 -11.97 16.46
N HIS A 60 5.47 -10.67 16.35
CA HIS A 60 6.02 -9.87 17.44
C HIS A 60 5.05 -9.75 18.63
N VAL A 61 3.75 -9.58 18.38
CA VAL A 61 2.72 -9.53 19.44
C VAL A 61 2.64 -10.86 20.19
N ARG A 62 2.83 -12.00 19.50
CA ARG A 62 2.80 -13.34 20.11
C ARG A 62 4.02 -13.67 20.97
N CYS A 63 5.21 -13.18 20.59
CA CYS A 63 6.48 -13.44 21.30
C CYS A 63 6.47 -12.97 22.77
N GLY A 64 5.67 -11.94 23.09
CA GLY A 64 5.49 -11.47 24.48
C GLY A 64 6.66 -10.66 25.07
N ASP A 65 7.68 -10.34 24.27
CA ASP A 65 8.78 -9.47 24.67
C ASP A 65 8.30 -8.02 24.89
N ARG A 66 8.51 -7.52 26.11
CA ARG A 66 8.11 -6.18 26.52
C ARG A 66 8.83 -5.08 25.74
N HIS A 67 10.13 -5.23 25.49
CA HIS A 67 10.92 -4.24 24.77
C HIS A 67 10.43 -4.14 23.31
N VAL A 68 10.13 -5.28 22.70
CA VAL A 68 9.51 -5.35 21.37
C VAL A 68 8.16 -4.64 21.35
N HIS A 69 7.32 -4.83 22.36
CA HIS A 69 6.00 -4.17 22.43
C HIS A 69 6.09 -2.66 22.58
N GLU A 70 7.07 -2.17 23.33
CA GLU A 70 7.31 -0.73 23.52
C GLU A 70 7.83 -0.07 22.23
N MET A 71 8.69 -0.78 21.48
CA MET A 71 9.26 -0.29 20.22
C MET A 71 8.35 -0.49 18.99
N LEU A 72 7.33 -1.35 19.09
CA LEU A 72 6.48 -1.76 17.97
C LEU A 72 5.84 -0.59 17.21
N PRO A 73 5.26 0.45 17.86
CA PRO A 73 4.63 1.55 17.14
C PRO A 73 5.60 2.33 16.25
N ILE A 74 6.80 2.63 16.78
CA ILE A 74 7.85 3.37 16.06
C ILE A 74 8.35 2.54 14.87
N ARG A 75 8.62 1.24 15.10
CA ARG A 75 9.06 0.32 14.03
C ARG A 75 7.99 0.16 12.95
N LEU A 76 6.73 0.04 13.34
CA LEU A 76 5.61 -0.09 12.41
C LEU A 76 5.47 1.15 11.53
N GLN A 77 5.57 2.35 12.11
CA GLN A 77 5.52 3.59 11.34
C GLN A 77 6.68 3.69 10.33
N GLY A 78 7.91 3.37 10.76
CA GLY A 78 9.06 3.33 9.86
C GLY A 78 8.91 2.29 8.73
N ALA A 79 8.40 1.11 9.05
CA ALA A 79 8.15 0.06 8.07
C ALA A 79 7.07 0.46 7.05
N VAL A 80 5.97 1.10 7.47
CA VAL A 80 4.95 1.62 6.56
C VAL A 80 5.53 2.66 5.60
N VAL A 81 6.35 3.58 6.10
CA VAL A 81 7.00 4.60 5.26
C VAL A 81 7.94 3.95 4.24
N ALA A 82 8.70 2.93 4.66
CA ALA A 82 9.58 2.17 3.78
C ALA A 82 8.79 1.42 2.70
N VAL A 83 7.67 0.78 3.06
CA VAL A 83 6.77 0.12 2.09
C VAL A 83 6.23 1.13 1.08
N ALA A 84 5.72 2.27 1.53
CA ALA A 84 5.21 3.32 0.64
C ALA A 84 6.29 3.82 -0.33
N ALA A 85 7.51 4.06 0.15
CA ALA A 85 8.63 4.49 -0.68
C ALA A 85 9.03 3.43 -1.72
N ALA A 86 9.08 2.15 -1.32
CA ALA A 86 9.41 1.06 -2.21
C ALA A 86 8.38 0.87 -3.33
N VAL A 87 7.09 0.86 -2.99
CA VAL A 87 5.99 0.74 -3.96
C VAL A 87 6.01 1.90 -4.95
N VAL A 88 6.20 3.13 -4.47
CA VAL A 88 6.30 4.31 -5.33
C VAL A 88 7.49 4.23 -6.29
N SER A 89 8.65 3.77 -5.79
CA SER A 89 9.85 3.62 -6.63
C SER A 89 9.62 2.57 -7.72
N SER A 90 9.13 1.39 -7.32
CA SER A 90 8.79 0.29 -8.24
C SER A 90 7.78 0.71 -9.30
N TRP A 91 6.70 1.39 -8.89
CA TRP A 91 5.71 1.94 -9.80
C TRP A 91 6.36 2.90 -10.82
N GLY A 92 7.20 3.82 -10.35
CA GLY A 92 7.91 4.79 -11.20
C GLY A 92 8.85 4.13 -12.22
N GLU A 93 9.54 3.07 -11.81
CA GLU A 93 10.40 2.26 -12.67
C GLU A 93 9.58 1.47 -13.70
N GLY A 94 8.44 0.92 -13.30
CA GLY A 94 7.55 0.15 -14.17
C GLY A 94 6.82 0.98 -15.22
N VAL A 95 6.40 2.22 -14.90
CA VAL A 95 5.62 3.05 -15.84
C VAL A 95 6.49 3.78 -16.87
N ARG A 96 7.77 4.03 -16.61
CA ARG A 96 8.63 4.80 -17.53
C ARG A 96 8.87 4.12 -18.88
N PRO A 97 9.30 2.84 -18.95
CA PRO A 97 9.54 2.16 -20.22
C PRO A 97 8.34 2.12 -21.17
N PRO A 98 7.12 1.72 -20.76
CA PRO A 98 5.98 1.67 -21.68
C PRO A 98 5.58 3.06 -22.16
N LEU A 99 5.72 4.10 -21.34
CA LEU A 99 5.43 5.49 -21.77
C LEU A 99 6.45 5.96 -22.82
N ARG A 100 7.73 5.64 -22.63
CA ARG A 100 8.77 5.92 -23.63
C ARG A 100 8.51 5.19 -24.94
N ARG A 101 8.08 3.93 -24.86
CA ARG A 101 7.71 3.15 -26.05
C ARG A 101 6.60 3.83 -26.87
N ILE A 102 5.54 4.34 -26.22
CA ILE A 102 4.46 5.10 -26.89
C ILE A 102 5.02 6.28 -27.69
N ALA A 103 5.98 7.01 -27.12
CA ALA A 103 6.65 8.13 -27.78
C ALA A 103 7.56 7.66 -28.94
N THR A 104 8.36 6.62 -28.73
CA THR A 104 9.28 6.08 -29.74
C THR A 104 8.55 5.49 -30.95
N GLU A 105 7.47 4.73 -30.76
CA GLU A 105 6.68 4.13 -31.85
C GLU A 105 6.08 5.18 -32.80
N ARG A 106 5.86 6.39 -32.28
CA ARG A 106 5.35 7.55 -33.01
C ARG A 106 6.44 8.50 -33.51
N GLY A 107 7.71 8.18 -33.24
CA GLY A 107 8.85 9.01 -33.62
C GLY A 107 8.78 10.41 -32.99
N LEU A 108 8.33 10.49 -31.73
CA LEU A 108 8.23 11.74 -30.98
C LEU A 108 9.56 12.06 -30.31
N GLU A 109 9.99 13.30 -30.43
CA GLU A 109 11.10 13.85 -29.66
C GLU A 109 10.56 14.28 -28.29
N VAL A 110 11.09 13.67 -27.23
CA VAL A 110 10.70 13.95 -25.84
C VAL A 110 11.93 14.30 -25.02
N GLU A 111 11.75 15.20 -24.05
CA GLU A 111 12.83 15.68 -23.19
C GLU A 111 13.49 14.55 -22.39
N PRO A 112 14.81 14.65 -22.10
CA PRO A 112 15.49 13.75 -21.17
C PRO A 112 14.77 13.73 -19.81
N GLY A 113 14.56 12.53 -19.27
CA GLY A 113 13.83 12.36 -18.01
C GLY A 113 12.30 12.35 -18.15
N TRP A 114 11.77 12.43 -19.37
CA TRP A 114 10.35 12.26 -19.62
C TRP A 114 9.89 10.79 -19.38
N PRO A 115 8.68 10.60 -18.82
CA PRO A 115 7.81 11.62 -18.23
C PRO A 115 8.25 12.04 -16.82
N PRO A 116 8.03 13.31 -16.41
CA PRO A 116 8.33 13.76 -15.06
C PRO A 116 7.46 13.00 -14.06
N LEU A 117 8.09 12.30 -13.11
CA LEU A 117 7.36 11.60 -12.07
C LEU A 117 6.93 12.59 -10.98
N PRO A 118 5.68 12.51 -10.51
CA PRO A 118 5.24 13.34 -9.40
C PRO A 118 6.06 13.13 -8.13
N ALA A 119 6.25 14.19 -7.35
CA ALA A 119 6.99 14.13 -6.10
C ALA A 119 6.26 13.30 -5.02
N PRO A 120 7.02 12.66 -4.11
CA PRO A 120 6.46 11.99 -2.94
C PRO A 120 5.79 12.95 -1.99
N ARG A 121 4.58 12.58 -1.59
CA ARG A 121 3.88 13.18 -0.47
C ARG A 121 4.06 12.28 0.75
N ALA A 122 4.33 12.90 1.90
CA ALA A 122 4.42 12.16 3.14
C ALA A 122 3.09 11.46 3.43
N VAL A 123 3.14 10.13 3.54
CA VAL A 123 2.03 9.31 4.03
C VAL A 123 1.80 9.69 5.49
N ARG A 124 0.71 10.43 5.76
CA ARG A 124 0.29 10.75 7.12
C ARG A 124 -0.57 9.61 7.64
N VAL A 125 0.03 8.72 8.42
CA VAL A 125 -0.73 7.77 9.21
C VAL A 125 -1.39 8.56 10.35
N PRO A 126 -2.73 8.59 10.46
CA PRO A 126 -3.40 9.23 11.58
C PRO A 126 -2.93 8.60 12.90
N PRO A 127 -2.75 9.40 13.98
CA PRO A 127 -2.41 8.84 15.27
C PRO A 127 -3.49 7.82 15.67
N ALA A 128 -3.07 6.70 16.24
CA ALA A 128 -3.99 5.71 16.75
C ALA A 128 -4.97 6.40 17.71
N THR A 129 -6.27 6.24 17.47
CA THR A 129 -7.28 6.80 18.36
C THR A 129 -7.08 6.19 19.73
N GLU A 130 -6.74 7.01 20.71
CA GLU A 130 -6.67 6.54 22.10
C GLU A 130 -8.05 5.99 22.46
N PRO A 131 -8.16 4.71 22.85
CA PRO A 131 -9.43 4.21 23.34
C PRO A 131 -9.79 5.01 24.58
N ILE A 132 -11.01 5.55 24.61
CA ILE A 132 -11.63 6.08 25.83
C ILE A 132 -11.49 4.96 26.86
N GLU A 133 -10.57 5.15 27.82
CA GLU A 133 -10.46 4.20 28.92
C GLU A 133 -11.83 4.22 29.61
N PRO A 134 -12.55 3.09 29.72
CA PRO A 134 -13.63 3.06 30.69
C PRO A 134 -12.97 3.42 32.01
N LEU A 135 -13.44 4.49 32.66
CA LEU A 135 -12.94 4.95 33.95
C LEU A 135 -12.66 3.70 34.80
N PRO A 136 -11.48 3.57 35.44
CA PRO A 136 -11.18 2.45 36.31
C PRO A 136 -12.17 2.50 37.46
N SER A 137 -13.31 1.87 37.25
CA SER A 137 -14.32 1.65 38.26
C SER A 137 -13.73 0.52 39.08
N PHE A 138 -12.84 0.86 40.01
CA PHE A 138 -12.32 -0.05 41.02
C PHE A 138 -13.46 -0.83 41.70
N LEU A 139 -14.69 -0.30 41.67
CA LEU A 139 -15.92 -0.92 42.16
C LEU A 139 -16.48 -2.05 41.27
N THR A 140 -16.35 -2.03 39.94
CA THR A 140 -16.80 -3.15 39.09
C THR A 140 -15.84 -4.33 39.15
N GLY A 141 -14.52 -4.07 39.25
CA GLY A 141 -13.53 -5.13 39.46
C GLY A 141 -13.66 -5.83 40.82
N VAL A 142 -14.12 -5.12 41.86
CA VAL A 142 -14.41 -5.69 43.18
C VAL A 142 -15.73 -6.46 43.18
N ALA A 143 -16.76 -6.01 42.45
CA ALA A 143 -18.02 -6.74 42.32
C ALA A 143 -17.88 -8.03 41.48
N GLU A 144 -17.15 -7.98 40.37
CA GLU A 144 -16.82 -9.17 39.58
C GLU A 144 -15.82 -10.08 40.29
N GLY A 145 -14.86 -9.51 41.04
CA GLY A 145 -13.96 -10.24 41.92
C GLY A 145 -14.69 -10.92 43.07
N ALA A 146 -15.75 -10.31 43.62
CA ALA A 146 -16.62 -10.91 44.62
C ALA A 146 -17.49 -12.03 44.02
N ALA A 147 -17.98 -11.88 42.79
CA ALA A 147 -18.73 -12.92 42.09
C ALA A 147 -17.84 -14.11 41.68
N LEU A 148 -16.60 -13.85 41.23
CA LEU A 148 -15.58 -14.87 40.96
C LEU A 148 -15.09 -15.53 42.25
N TRP A 149 -14.99 -14.79 43.36
CA TRP A 149 -14.71 -15.37 44.67
C TRP A 149 -15.87 -16.26 45.12
N ARG A 150 -17.12 -15.89 44.84
CA ARG A 150 -18.30 -16.72 45.11
C ARG A 150 -18.31 -18.02 44.29
N LEU A 151 -17.82 -18.00 43.05
CA LEU A 151 -17.67 -19.18 42.19
C LEU A 151 -16.46 -20.05 42.56
N ALA A 152 -15.38 -19.46 43.06
CA ALA A 152 -14.22 -20.19 43.58
C ALA A 152 -14.44 -20.75 45.01
N LEU A 153 -15.35 -20.15 45.79
CA LEU A 153 -15.87 -20.71 47.05
C LEU A 153 -16.86 -21.85 46.86
N LEU A 154 -17.54 -21.90 45.72
CA LEU A 154 -18.56 -22.90 45.44
C LEU A 154 -18.02 -24.35 45.47
N PRO A 155 -16.84 -24.70 44.90
CA PRO A 155 -16.26 -26.02 45.12
C PRO A 155 -15.82 -26.26 46.58
N LEU A 156 -15.41 -25.21 47.31
CA LEU A 156 -15.05 -25.32 48.73
C LEU A 156 -16.28 -25.57 49.63
N ALA A 157 -17.45 -25.08 49.23
CA ALA A 157 -18.72 -25.28 49.92
C ALA A 157 -19.40 -26.63 49.59
N VAL A 158 -18.98 -27.31 48.52
CA VAL A 158 -19.48 -28.65 48.13
C VAL A 158 -18.61 -29.78 48.71
N LEU A 159 -17.37 -29.49 49.12
CA LEU A 159 -16.47 -30.42 49.79
C LEU A 159 -17.00 -31.10 51.08
N PRO A 160 -17.86 -30.49 51.92
CA PRO A 160 -18.45 -31.19 53.06
C PRO A 160 -19.57 -32.17 52.68
N LEU A 161 -20.15 -32.08 51.48
CA LEU A 161 -21.20 -33.00 51.02
C LEU A 161 -20.66 -34.30 50.42
N LEU A 162 -19.38 -34.35 50.03
CA LEU A 162 -18.73 -35.53 49.44
C LEU A 162 -18.07 -36.46 50.47
N GLY A 163 -18.29 -36.25 51.77
CA GLY A 163 -18.00 -37.25 52.80
C GLY A 163 -16.56 -37.74 52.82
N LEU A 164 -15.57 -36.86 52.61
CA LEU A 164 -14.16 -37.16 52.88
C LEU A 164 -13.90 -36.94 54.39
N PRO A 165 -13.81 -38.01 55.21
CA PRO A 165 -13.59 -37.84 56.63
C PRO A 165 -12.09 -37.65 56.90
N ALA A 166 -11.79 -36.58 57.62
CA ALA A 166 -10.78 -36.58 58.68
C ALA A 166 -9.30 -36.85 58.33
N LEU A 167 -8.76 -36.18 57.30
CA LEU A 167 -7.30 -35.98 57.16
C LEU A 167 -6.95 -34.52 56.82
N GLY A 168 -7.79 -33.57 57.24
CA GLY A 168 -7.59 -32.13 57.04
C GLY A 168 -7.65 -31.36 58.36
N GLY A 169 -6.55 -31.36 59.12
CA GLY A 169 -6.41 -30.46 60.27
C GLY A 169 -6.32 -28.98 59.85
N PRO A 170 -6.51 -28.03 60.78
CA PRO A 170 -6.41 -26.57 60.54
C PRO A 170 -5.04 -26.10 60.03
N ALA A 171 -4.08 -27.02 59.89
CA ALA A 171 -2.77 -26.77 59.30
C ALA A 171 -2.78 -26.70 57.75
N LEU A 172 -3.80 -27.24 57.06
CA LEU A 172 -3.86 -27.27 55.57
C LEU A 172 -4.72 -26.16 54.95
N THR A 173 -5.54 -25.46 55.75
CA THR A 173 -6.32 -24.30 55.33
C THR A 173 -5.47 -23.13 54.78
N PRO A 174 -4.29 -22.77 55.33
CA PRO A 174 -3.49 -21.69 54.75
C PRO A 174 -2.91 -22.05 53.37
N LEU A 175 -2.61 -23.32 53.11
CA LEU A 175 -2.11 -23.78 51.81
C LEU A 175 -3.19 -23.73 50.73
N ALA A 176 -4.44 -24.10 51.05
CA ALA A 176 -5.56 -24.00 50.12
C ALA A 176 -5.92 -22.55 49.77
N VAL A 177 -5.92 -21.64 50.77
CA VAL A 177 -6.14 -20.20 50.56
C VAL A 177 -4.99 -19.57 49.76
N GLY A 178 -3.74 -19.95 50.05
CA GLY A 178 -2.57 -19.51 49.29
C GLY A 178 -2.59 -19.96 47.82
N ALA A 179 -2.97 -21.21 47.56
CA ALA A 179 -3.10 -21.74 46.19
C ALA A 179 -4.24 -21.06 45.41
N GLY A 180 -5.39 -20.83 46.05
CA GLY A 180 -6.51 -20.08 45.45
C GLY A 180 -6.14 -18.64 45.12
N GLY A 181 -5.46 -17.94 46.03
CA GLY A 181 -4.96 -16.59 45.80
C GLY A 181 -3.96 -16.52 44.64
N ALA A 182 -3.00 -17.45 44.59
CA ALA A 182 -2.03 -17.54 43.50
C ALA A 182 -2.71 -17.79 42.14
N ALA A 183 -3.71 -18.67 42.08
CA ALA A 183 -4.47 -18.92 40.85
C ALA A 183 -5.22 -17.68 40.35
N VAL A 184 -5.83 -16.90 41.26
CA VAL A 184 -6.50 -15.64 40.91
C VAL A 184 -5.52 -14.60 40.39
N VAL A 185 -4.37 -14.44 41.04
CA VAL A 185 -3.31 -13.52 40.58
C VAL A 185 -2.81 -13.93 39.19
N LEU A 186 -2.53 -15.21 38.96
CA LEU A 186 -2.13 -15.74 37.66
C LEU A 186 -3.20 -15.50 36.59
N ALA A 187 -4.47 -15.74 36.90
CA ALA A 187 -5.58 -15.49 35.99
C ALA A 187 -5.73 -13.99 35.67
N ALA A 188 -5.56 -13.10 36.65
CA ALA A 188 -5.61 -11.66 36.45
C ALA A 188 -4.45 -11.17 35.57
N VAL A 189 -3.23 -11.67 35.80
CA VAL A 189 -2.05 -11.37 34.99
C VAL A 189 -2.22 -11.90 33.56
N ALA A 190 -2.74 -13.11 33.39
CA ALA A 190 -3.06 -13.69 32.08
C ALA A 190 -4.11 -12.85 31.33
N ARG A 191 -5.18 -12.42 31.98
CA ARG A 191 -6.19 -11.53 31.37
C ARG A 191 -5.61 -10.17 30.98
N ARG A 192 -4.79 -9.57 31.85
CA ARG A 192 -4.17 -8.26 31.59
C ARG A 192 -3.20 -8.32 30.40
N THR A 193 -2.41 -9.39 30.31
CA THR A 193 -1.49 -9.61 29.18
C THR A 193 -2.25 -9.89 27.87
N ALA A 194 -3.32 -10.70 27.92
CA ALA A 194 -4.20 -10.92 26.77
C ALA A 194 -4.86 -9.62 26.29
N ALA A 195 -5.40 -8.80 27.20
CA ALA A 195 -6.01 -7.51 26.87
C ALA A 195 -4.99 -6.53 26.26
N ARG A 196 -3.75 -6.49 26.78
CA ARG A 196 -2.66 -5.68 26.20
C ARG A 196 -2.33 -6.12 24.77
N ARG A 197 -2.20 -7.42 24.52
CA ARG A 197 -1.95 -7.97 23.17
C ARG A 197 -3.09 -7.64 22.20
N ALA A 198 -4.34 -7.78 22.64
CA ALA A 198 -5.51 -7.44 21.84
C ALA A 198 -5.59 -5.94 21.49
N ARG A 199 -5.16 -5.05 22.39
CA ARG A 199 -5.04 -3.61 22.10
C ARG A 199 -3.95 -3.34 21.06
N LEU A 200 -2.74 -3.88 21.27
CA LEU A 200 -1.63 -3.72 20.32
C LEU A 200 -1.98 -4.22 18.92
N HIS A 201 -2.63 -5.38 18.83
CA HIS A 201 -3.05 -5.94 17.54
C HIS A 201 -4.09 -5.05 16.85
N ARG A 202 -5.12 -4.57 17.56
CA ARG A 202 -6.11 -3.63 17.00
C ARG A 202 -5.48 -2.32 16.54
N THR A 203 -4.59 -1.74 17.33
CA THR A 203 -3.86 -0.52 16.95
C THR A 203 -3.00 -0.74 15.71
N ALA A 204 -2.30 -1.88 15.62
CA ALA A 204 -1.52 -2.21 14.45
C ALA A 204 -2.40 -2.38 13.19
N GLU A 205 -3.54 -3.07 13.29
CA GLU A 205 -4.47 -3.20 12.16
C GLU A 205 -5.04 -1.85 11.72
N GLN A 206 -5.37 -0.96 12.67
CA GLN A 206 -5.80 0.41 12.34
C GLN A 206 -4.73 1.20 11.60
N VAL A 207 -3.47 1.12 12.07
CA VAL A 207 -2.33 1.77 11.40
C VAL A 207 -2.11 1.19 10.00
N LEU A 208 -2.15 -0.12 9.84
CA LEU A 208 -1.97 -0.79 8.54
C LEU A 208 -3.12 -0.48 7.57
N ALA A 209 -4.36 -0.41 8.05
CA ALA A 209 -5.52 -0.04 7.24
C ALA A 209 -5.44 1.42 6.79
N ALA A 210 -5.08 2.33 7.69
CA ALA A 210 -4.90 3.75 7.36
C ALA A 210 -3.72 3.96 6.42
N ALA A 211 -2.64 3.20 6.60
CA ALA A 211 -1.50 3.18 5.69
C ALA A 211 -1.88 2.69 4.29
N ALA A 212 -2.66 1.61 4.19
CA ALA A 212 -3.15 1.10 2.90
C ALA A 212 -3.94 2.18 2.16
N ALA A 213 -4.92 2.79 2.82
CA ALA A 213 -5.73 3.85 2.25
C ALA A 213 -4.88 5.07 1.83
N ALA A 214 -3.87 5.44 2.62
CA ALA A 214 -3.00 6.57 2.29
C ALA A 214 -2.04 6.27 1.13
N ILE A 215 -1.54 5.03 1.03
CA ILE A 215 -0.74 4.58 -0.12
C ILE A 215 -1.58 4.57 -1.38
N ASP A 216 -2.80 4.02 -1.33
CA ASP A 216 -3.72 4.01 -2.46
C ASP A 216 -4.07 5.42 -2.92
N ALA A 217 -4.39 6.33 -1.99
CA ALA A 217 -4.67 7.73 -2.31
C ALA A 217 -3.47 8.45 -2.95
N ASP A 218 -2.24 8.18 -2.49
CA ASP A 218 -1.04 8.75 -3.13
C ASP A 218 -0.80 8.17 -4.52
N LEU A 219 -1.01 6.86 -4.72
CA LEU A 219 -0.91 6.21 -6.03
C LEU A 219 -1.95 6.77 -7.01
N ASP A 220 -3.19 6.96 -6.59
CA ASP A 220 -4.25 7.54 -7.42
C ASP A 220 -3.91 8.97 -7.83
N ARG A 221 -3.51 9.80 -6.87
CA ARG A 221 -3.05 11.17 -7.12
C ARG A 221 -1.91 11.20 -8.14
N ARG A 222 -0.87 10.39 -7.93
CA ARG A 222 0.30 10.31 -8.82
C ARG A 222 -0.07 9.85 -10.21
N THR A 223 -0.97 8.87 -10.32
CA THR A 223 -1.43 8.35 -11.60
C THR A 223 -2.16 9.44 -12.38
N ILE A 224 -3.03 10.22 -11.72
CA ILE A 224 -3.76 11.34 -12.34
C ILE A 224 -2.80 12.47 -12.75
N GLU A 225 -1.87 12.85 -11.87
CA GLU A 225 -0.87 13.90 -12.17
C GLU A 225 0.03 13.48 -13.34
N LEU A 226 0.47 12.22 -13.36
CA LEU A 226 1.28 11.67 -14.45
C LEU A 226 0.47 11.58 -15.75
N GLU A 227 -0.79 11.14 -15.71
CA GLU A 227 -1.66 11.11 -16.90
C GLU A 227 -1.78 12.50 -17.51
N ARG A 228 -2.07 13.53 -16.69
CA ARG A 228 -2.22 14.90 -17.17
C ARG A 228 -0.92 15.43 -17.78
N ALA A 229 0.20 15.26 -17.08
CA ALA A 229 1.50 15.75 -17.55
C ALA A 229 1.98 15.02 -18.81
N ALA A 230 1.87 13.68 -18.84
CA ALA A 230 2.27 12.87 -19.98
C ALA A 230 1.35 13.10 -21.19
N ALA A 231 0.04 13.22 -20.99
CA ALA A 231 -0.90 13.52 -22.06
C ALA A 231 -0.62 14.88 -22.70
N ALA A 232 -0.44 15.94 -21.90
CA ALA A 232 -0.14 17.27 -22.41
C ALA A 232 1.18 17.30 -23.22
N ALA A 233 2.22 16.62 -22.72
CA ALA A 233 3.48 16.50 -23.43
C ALA A 233 3.35 15.72 -24.74
N LEU A 234 2.65 14.58 -24.72
CA LEU A 234 2.40 13.78 -25.94
C LEU A 234 1.57 14.54 -26.96
N ASP A 235 0.52 15.24 -26.55
CA ASP A 235 -0.33 16.02 -27.44
C ASP A 235 0.49 17.11 -28.14
N THR A 236 1.33 17.82 -27.38
CA THR A 236 2.23 18.85 -27.94
C THR A 236 3.23 18.24 -28.92
N ALA A 237 3.88 17.13 -28.54
CA ALA A 237 4.85 16.46 -29.40
C ALA A 237 4.20 15.91 -30.69
N VAL A 238 2.99 15.35 -30.60
CA VAL A 238 2.21 14.86 -31.75
C VAL A 238 1.85 16.00 -32.70
N LEU A 239 1.39 17.15 -32.17
CA LEU A 239 1.07 18.32 -32.98
C LEU A 239 2.31 18.86 -33.70
N CYS A 240 3.44 19.02 -33.00
CA CYS A 240 4.70 19.45 -33.58
C CYS A 240 5.19 18.48 -34.67
N ARG A 241 5.14 17.16 -34.39
CA ARG A 241 5.57 16.13 -35.33
C ARG A 241 4.68 16.11 -36.57
N ARG A 242 3.37 16.21 -36.41
CA ARG A 242 2.41 16.27 -37.52
C ARG A 242 2.66 17.48 -38.41
N ALA A 243 2.86 18.66 -37.81
CA ALA A 243 3.20 19.88 -38.56
C ALA A 243 4.55 19.76 -39.30
N ALA A 244 5.53 19.04 -38.75
CA ALA A 244 6.79 18.75 -39.44
C ALA A 244 6.58 17.82 -40.64
N VAL A 245 5.83 16.73 -40.47
CA VAL A 245 5.50 15.78 -41.55
C VAL A 245 4.70 16.45 -42.67
N ASP A 246 3.70 17.27 -42.32
CA ASP A 246 2.89 17.98 -43.31
C ASP A 246 3.72 19.01 -44.11
N ARG A 247 4.65 19.71 -43.46
CA ARG A 247 5.61 20.59 -44.15
C ARG A 247 6.53 19.82 -45.10
N GLU A 248 7.01 18.65 -44.70
CA GLU A 248 7.87 17.82 -45.55
C GLU A 248 7.12 17.28 -46.77
N LEU A 249 5.88 16.80 -46.57
CA LEU A 249 5.00 16.39 -47.66
C LEU A 249 4.72 17.53 -48.66
N ALA A 250 4.47 18.75 -48.18
CA ALA A 250 4.24 19.92 -49.02
C ALA A 250 5.49 20.29 -49.85
N ARG A 251 6.70 20.24 -49.25
CA ARG A 251 7.96 20.47 -49.97
C ARG A 251 8.18 19.46 -51.07
N LEU A 252 7.94 18.18 -50.79
CA LEU A 252 8.07 17.12 -51.79
C LEU A 252 7.07 17.30 -52.94
N ALA A 253 5.86 17.82 -52.68
CA ALA A 253 4.86 18.11 -53.71
C ALA A 253 5.28 19.28 -54.62
N ALA A 254 5.80 20.36 -54.03
CA ALA A 254 6.29 21.51 -54.79
C ALA A 254 7.51 21.16 -55.67
N GLY A 255 8.43 20.35 -55.16
CA GLY A 255 9.62 19.92 -55.90
C GLY A 255 9.34 19.03 -57.11
N SER A 256 8.21 18.30 -57.15
CA SER A 256 7.80 17.55 -58.34
C SER A 256 7.16 18.41 -59.42
N GLY A 257 6.50 19.52 -59.07
CA GLY A 257 5.87 20.41 -60.05
C GLY A 257 6.86 21.31 -60.80
N ALA A 258 8.06 21.53 -60.25
CA ALA A 258 9.11 22.33 -60.87
C ALA A 258 10.03 21.53 -61.80
N ALA A 259 9.93 20.20 -61.83
CA ALA A 259 10.72 19.33 -62.71
C ALA A 259 10.01 18.99 -64.04
N ASP A 260 8.70 19.23 -64.11
CA ASP A 260 7.84 18.90 -65.26
C ASP A 260 7.42 20.13 -66.10
N GLY A 261 7.91 21.34 -65.78
CA GLY A 261 7.65 22.59 -66.49
C GLY A 261 8.93 23.22 -67.01
#